data_AF-D3TMD5-F1
#
_entry.id   AF-D3TMD5-F1
#
_cell.length_a   1.000
_cell.length_b   1.000
_cell.length_c   1.000
_cell.angle_alpha   90.00
_cell.angle_beta   90.00
_cell.angle_gamma   90.00
#
_symmetry.space_group_name_H-M   'P 1'
#
loop_
_entity.id
_entity.type
_entity.pdbx_description
1 polymer ?
#
loop_
_entity_poly.entity_id
_entity_poly.type
_entity_poly.pdbx_seq_one_letter_code
_entity_poly.pdbx_strand_id
1 'polypeptide(L)'
;MPHSGKIATFAVIDLETNGLPELQFNKCSITELSIIAFSSKYEGKQTEKQSTTVRKGDHLLSPKSIPELPRALHKLNLMVNPLGSIGPEAEEKTGLNNWMLEHERPFDKSTADLLISFLQRLQQPVCLVAHNGLGFDFPVLRYVMKKLDLKFPSSIVCVDSWKAFQAIDAEIEINANIENANEDTKRENDNEINPETTSSNQVLLPINAPIDWQKINETTPHKPCKTYHRKCLSESPPAKRSLFSASKPVKGYYQLGNIYKRIFQEDFKDLHRAENDVVVLSKLILHYGLAFIEYANNNALSLNDVPSLDERKI
;
A
#
# COMPACT_ATOMS: atom_id res chain seq x y z
N MET A 1 -3.47 19.63 4.94
CA MET A 1 -3.55 19.90 3.48
C MET A 1 -2.45 19.11 2.79
N PRO A 2 -2.56 18.75 1.49
CA PRO A 2 -1.43 18.18 0.75
C PRO A 2 -0.23 19.14 0.75
N HIS A 3 0.99 18.61 0.79
CA HIS A 3 2.20 19.42 0.73
C HIS A 3 2.52 19.81 -0.72
N SER A 4 2.86 21.08 -0.97
CA SER A 4 3.02 21.63 -2.33
C SER A 4 4.43 21.49 -2.93
N GLY A 5 5.39 20.95 -2.18
CA GLY A 5 6.76 20.69 -2.65
C GLY A 5 6.97 19.25 -3.07
N LYS A 6 7.66 19.02 -4.20
CA LYS A 6 8.06 17.66 -4.60
C LYS A 6 9.06 17.10 -3.58
N ILE A 7 8.78 15.92 -3.03
CA ILE A 7 9.62 15.22 -2.05
C ILE A 7 11.03 15.01 -2.64
N ALA A 8 12.07 15.35 -1.86
CA ALA A 8 13.47 15.22 -2.29
C ALA A 8 14.20 14.03 -1.64
N THR A 9 13.77 13.63 -0.44
CA THR A 9 14.32 12.48 0.30
C THR A 9 13.19 11.61 0.86
N PHE A 10 13.26 10.30 0.68
CA PHE A 10 12.54 9.34 1.50
C PHE A 10 13.39 8.98 2.72
N ALA A 11 12.79 9.02 3.90
CA ALA A 11 13.36 8.55 5.15
C ALA A 11 12.47 7.40 5.65
N VAL A 12 12.80 6.20 5.22
CA VAL A 12 12.09 4.96 5.60
C VAL A 12 12.38 4.70 7.07
N ILE A 13 11.33 4.63 7.89
CA ILE A 13 11.40 4.58 9.35
C ILE A 13 10.52 3.43 9.87
N ASP A 14 10.99 2.79 10.92
CA ASP A 14 10.32 1.70 11.64
C ASP A 14 10.68 1.80 13.13
N LEU A 15 9.76 1.38 14.00
CA LEU A 15 9.88 1.50 15.46
C LEU A 15 9.50 0.20 16.16
N GLU A 16 10.42 -0.32 16.98
CA GLU A 16 10.02 -1.26 18.02
C GLU A 16 9.60 -0.51 19.28
N THR A 17 8.64 -1.10 20.01
CA THR A 17 8.06 -0.50 21.21
C THR A 17 7.83 -1.50 22.32
N ASN A 18 7.65 -1.02 23.54
CA ASN A 18 7.43 -1.86 24.73
C ASN A 18 6.06 -2.60 24.76
N GLY A 19 5.24 -2.50 23.71
CA GLY A 19 3.97 -3.23 23.55
C GLY A 19 2.99 -2.54 22.61
N LEU A 20 2.00 -3.28 22.12
CA LEU A 20 0.97 -2.76 21.20
C LEU A 20 0.14 -1.62 21.86
N PRO A 21 -0.27 -0.58 21.11
CA PRO A 21 -0.99 0.58 21.68
C PRO A 21 -2.26 0.21 22.45
N GLU A 22 -3.03 -0.73 21.91
CA GLU A 22 -4.28 -1.23 22.51
C GLU A 22 -4.05 -1.87 23.89
N LEU A 23 -2.91 -2.54 24.08
CA LEU A 23 -2.49 -3.16 25.34
C LEU A 23 -1.81 -2.16 26.29
N GLN A 24 -1.20 -1.10 25.74
CA GLN A 24 -0.50 -0.04 26.47
C GLN A 24 -1.39 1.21 26.73
N PHE A 25 -2.72 1.10 26.62
CA PHE A 25 -3.68 2.21 26.78
C PHE A 25 -3.34 3.46 25.95
N ASN A 26 -2.87 3.26 24.72
CA ASN A 26 -2.35 4.28 23.79
C ASN A 26 -1.13 5.07 24.35
N LYS A 27 -0.25 4.41 25.12
CA LYS A 27 0.93 5.02 25.77
C LYS A 27 2.24 4.22 25.60
N CYS A 28 2.55 3.79 24.39
CA CYS A 28 3.82 3.10 24.08
C CYS A 28 5.06 3.97 24.36
N SER A 29 6.15 3.31 24.77
CA SER A 29 7.53 3.81 24.70
C SER A 29 8.29 3.08 23.58
N ILE A 30 9.15 3.80 22.87
CA ILE A 30 10.06 3.24 21.85
C ILE A 30 11.15 2.41 22.55
N THR A 31 11.56 1.30 21.92
CA THR A 31 12.67 0.42 22.34
C THR A 31 13.78 0.33 21.29
N GLU A 32 13.44 0.33 20.00
CA GLU A 32 14.37 0.56 18.88
C GLU A 32 13.74 1.55 17.90
N LEU A 33 14.56 2.44 17.32
CA LEU A 33 14.19 3.31 16.20
C LEU A 33 15.22 3.15 15.10
N SER A 34 14.77 2.81 13.88
CA SER A 34 15.63 2.78 12.70
C SER A 34 15.14 3.73 11.61
N ILE A 35 16.08 4.36 10.91
CA ILE A 35 15.82 5.14 9.70
C ILE A 35 16.86 4.82 8.64
N ILE A 36 16.40 4.51 7.43
CA ILE A 36 17.19 4.52 6.19
C ILE A 36 16.68 5.65 5.30
N ALA A 37 17.56 6.58 4.92
CA ALA A 37 17.19 7.74 4.11
C ALA A 37 18.01 7.88 2.82
N PHE A 38 17.31 8.13 1.71
CA PHE A 38 17.88 8.23 0.36
C PHE A 38 17.05 9.17 -0.54
N SER A 39 17.66 9.66 -1.62
CA SER A 39 16.97 10.59 -2.54
C SER A 39 15.76 9.95 -3.20
N SER A 40 14.65 10.68 -3.28
CA SER A 40 13.46 10.28 -4.04
C SER A 40 13.70 10.12 -5.54
N LYS A 41 14.84 10.62 -6.06
CA LYS A 41 15.28 10.50 -7.45
C LYS A 41 16.27 9.36 -7.67
N TYR A 42 16.44 8.45 -6.70
CA TYR A 42 17.33 7.31 -6.89
C TYR A 42 16.66 6.26 -7.78
N GLU A 43 17.17 6.16 -9.01
CA GLU A 43 16.89 5.04 -9.90
C GLU A 43 17.82 3.87 -9.54
N GLY A 44 17.22 2.78 -9.06
CA GLY A 44 17.96 1.55 -8.77
C GLY A 44 18.54 0.95 -10.05
N LYS A 45 19.78 0.45 -9.97
CA LYS A 45 20.33 -0.39 -11.03
C LYS A 45 19.53 -1.70 -11.08
N GLN A 46 18.55 -1.78 -11.98
CA GLN A 46 17.97 -3.08 -12.30
C GLN A 46 19.07 -3.94 -12.90
N THR A 47 19.28 -5.13 -12.33
CA THR A 47 20.25 -6.07 -12.88
C THR A 47 19.72 -6.59 -14.20
N GLU A 48 20.49 -6.42 -15.27
CA GLU A 48 20.07 -6.69 -16.67
C GLU A 48 19.89 -8.20 -16.94
N LYS A 49 18.84 -8.79 -16.36
CA LYS A 49 18.43 -10.20 -16.52
C LYS A 49 16.93 -10.38 -16.72
N GLN A 50 16.27 -9.38 -17.31
CA GLN A 50 15.05 -9.57 -18.10
C GLN A 50 14.83 -8.40 -19.06
N SER A 51 15.10 -8.64 -20.34
CA SER A 51 14.49 -7.82 -21.40
C SER A 51 12.99 -8.12 -21.44
N THR A 52 12.15 -7.09 -21.46
CA THR A 52 10.68 -7.20 -21.37
C THR A 52 10.04 -7.63 -22.69
N THR A 53 10.47 -8.75 -23.27
CA THR A 53 9.66 -9.48 -24.25
C THR A 53 8.57 -10.25 -23.50
N VAL A 54 7.43 -9.60 -23.24
CA VAL A 54 6.24 -10.25 -22.67
C VAL A 54 5.72 -11.28 -23.68
N ARG A 55 6.02 -12.56 -23.45
CA ARG A 55 5.41 -13.67 -24.18
C ARG A 55 4.09 -14.03 -23.48
N LYS A 56 2.96 -13.86 -24.18
CA LYS A 56 1.66 -14.34 -23.68
C LYS A 56 1.72 -15.86 -23.48
N GLY A 57 1.52 -16.31 -22.23
CA GLY A 57 1.47 -17.74 -21.88
C GLY A 57 1.72 -18.02 -20.39
N ASP A 58 2.84 -17.53 -19.85
CA ASP A 58 3.29 -17.94 -18.51
C ASP A 58 2.63 -17.12 -17.39
N HIS A 59 1.61 -17.70 -16.75
CA HIS A 59 0.96 -17.15 -15.55
C HIS A 59 1.73 -17.44 -14.23
N LEU A 60 2.91 -18.06 -14.29
CA LEU A 60 3.85 -18.01 -13.17
C LEU A 60 4.70 -16.74 -13.30
N LEU A 61 4.51 -15.83 -12.34
CA LEU A 61 5.35 -14.64 -12.19
C LEU A 61 6.83 -15.07 -12.16
N SER A 62 7.66 -14.52 -13.04
CA SER A 62 9.11 -14.66 -12.87
C SER A 62 9.55 -13.95 -11.59
N PRO A 63 10.55 -14.47 -10.85
CA PRO A 63 11.13 -13.77 -9.71
C PRO A 63 11.67 -12.41 -10.17
N LYS A 64 11.09 -11.32 -9.67
CA LYS A 64 11.62 -9.98 -9.92
C LYS A 64 12.91 -9.83 -9.13
N SER A 65 13.96 -9.27 -9.74
CA SER A 65 15.22 -9.04 -9.03
C SER A 65 15.02 -8.06 -7.88
N ILE A 66 15.51 -8.42 -6.70
CA ILE A 66 15.46 -7.57 -5.50
C ILE A 66 16.32 -6.31 -5.74
N PRO A 67 15.79 -5.09 -5.58
CA PRO A 67 16.57 -3.88 -5.73
C PRO A 67 17.73 -3.78 -4.73
N GLU A 68 18.91 -3.38 -5.21
CA GLU A 68 19.99 -2.93 -4.34
C GLU A 68 19.62 -1.58 -3.71
N LEU A 69 20.00 -1.39 -2.43
CA LEU A 69 19.85 -0.09 -1.79
C LEU A 69 20.87 0.92 -2.32
N PRO A 70 20.52 2.22 -2.40
CA PRO A 70 21.45 3.25 -2.86
C PRO A 70 22.76 3.25 -2.08
N ARG A 71 23.90 3.31 -2.80
CA ARG A 71 25.23 3.40 -2.16
C ARG A 71 25.43 4.72 -1.40
N ALA A 72 24.75 5.78 -1.83
CA ALA A 72 24.66 7.06 -1.15
C ALA A 72 23.37 7.10 -0.33
N LEU A 73 23.47 6.67 0.93
CA LEU A 73 22.35 6.42 1.83
C LEU A 73 22.76 6.81 3.26
N HIS A 74 21.84 7.41 3.99
CA HIS A 74 22.01 7.76 5.41
C HIS A 74 21.29 6.73 6.27
N LYS A 75 21.86 6.39 7.44
CA LYS A 75 21.25 5.50 8.43
C LYS A 75 21.33 6.12 9.82
N LEU A 76 20.27 5.92 10.61
CA LEU A 76 20.23 6.13 12.05
C LEU A 76 19.61 4.87 12.66
N ASN A 77 20.27 4.26 13.64
CA ASN A 77 19.70 3.19 14.45
C ASN A 77 19.94 3.54 15.92
N LEU A 78 18.90 3.51 16.74
CA LEU A 78 18.95 3.89 18.14
C LEU A 78 18.22 2.86 18.99
N MET A 79 18.93 2.23 19.92
CA MET A 79 18.33 1.53 21.04
C MET A 79 17.86 2.57 22.08
N VAL A 80 16.73 2.32 22.72
CA VAL A 80 16.06 3.29 23.60
C VAL A 80 15.56 2.60 24.86
N ASN A 81 15.93 3.11 26.03
CA ASN A 81 15.36 2.62 27.29
C ASN A 81 13.89 3.07 27.41
N PRO A 82 12.90 2.16 27.46
CA PRO A 82 11.49 2.53 27.46
C PRO A 82 10.98 3.16 28.78
N LEU A 83 11.80 3.13 29.85
CA LEU A 83 11.44 3.53 31.23
C LEU A 83 10.23 2.80 31.84
N GLY A 84 9.84 1.67 31.25
CA GLY A 84 8.76 0.81 31.69
C GLY A 84 8.96 -0.62 31.17
N SER A 85 8.16 -1.56 31.66
CA SER A 85 8.26 -2.96 31.23
C SER A 85 7.98 -3.11 29.74
N ILE A 86 8.78 -3.93 29.07
CA ILE A 86 8.46 -4.50 27.76
C ILE A 86 7.46 -5.64 28.00
N GLY A 87 6.36 -5.66 27.25
CA GLY A 87 5.35 -6.71 27.35
C GLY A 87 5.87 -8.02 26.74
N PRO A 88 5.48 -9.21 27.24
CA PRO A 88 5.99 -10.48 26.74
C PRO A 88 5.81 -10.69 25.22
N GLU A 89 4.70 -10.22 24.64
CA GLU A 89 4.45 -10.29 23.19
C GLU A 89 5.41 -9.38 22.37
N ALA A 90 5.94 -8.30 22.96
CA ALA A 90 6.95 -7.47 22.34
C ALA A 90 8.36 -8.06 22.50
N GLU A 91 8.69 -8.61 23.68
CA GLU A 91 9.95 -9.33 23.91
C GLU A 91 10.06 -10.57 22.98
N GLU A 92 8.97 -11.34 22.82
CA GLU A 92 8.92 -12.51 21.93
C GLU A 92 9.17 -12.14 20.45
N LYS A 93 8.59 -11.04 19.97
CA LYS A 93 8.72 -10.62 18.56
C LYS A 93 10.07 -9.99 18.26
N THR A 94 10.52 -9.08 19.13
CA THR A 94 11.68 -8.21 18.87
C THR A 94 13.00 -8.78 19.38
N GLY A 95 12.94 -9.72 20.32
CA GLY A 95 14.09 -10.18 21.10
C GLY A 95 14.63 -9.14 22.09
N LEU A 96 14.04 -7.94 22.17
CA LEU A 96 14.47 -6.87 23.08
C LEU A 96 13.80 -7.03 24.44
N ASN A 97 14.59 -6.94 25.51
CA ASN A 97 14.08 -6.95 26.88
C ASN A 97 14.70 -5.86 27.74
N ASN A 98 14.12 -5.66 28.94
CA ASN A 98 14.51 -4.54 29.80
C ASN A 98 15.98 -4.58 30.24
N TRP A 99 16.62 -5.76 30.35
CA TRP A 99 18.03 -5.87 30.71
C TRP A 99 18.95 -5.44 29.57
N MET A 100 18.62 -5.77 28.31
CA MET A 100 19.41 -5.31 27.15
C MET A 100 19.45 -3.78 27.01
N LEU A 101 18.41 -3.10 27.50
CA LEU A 101 18.21 -1.66 27.34
C LEU A 101 18.41 -0.88 28.65
N GLU A 102 18.83 -1.51 29.75
CA GLU A 102 18.82 -0.87 31.08
C GLU A 102 19.82 0.29 31.21
N HIS A 103 20.92 0.26 30.44
CA HIS A 103 21.93 1.32 30.39
C HIS A 103 21.77 2.28 29.21
N GLU A 104 20.83 2.02 28.29
CA GLU A 104 20.56 2.89 27.16
C GLU A 104 19.86 4.18 27.58
N ARG A 105 19.96 5.21 26.73
CA ARG A 105 19.25 6.47 26.96
C ARG A 105 17.75 6.31 26.66
N PRO A 106 16.86 6.94 27.43
CA PRO A 106 15.46 6.99 27.08
C PRO A 106 15.21 7.94 25.90
N PHE A 107 13.97 8.00 25.42
CA PHE A 107 13.55 9.01 24.45
C PHE A 107 13.43 10.39 25.14
N ASP A 108 14.58 11.01 25.42
CA ASP A 108 14.70 12.34 26.01
C ASP A 108 14.91 13.43 24.93
N LYS A 109 15.11 14.67 25.39
CA LYS A 109 15.32 15.81 24.50
C LYS A 109 16.56 15.64 23.60
N SER A 110 17.63 14.99 24.07
CA SER A 110 18.84 14.74 23.26
C SER A 110 18.55 13.73 22.15
N THR A 111 17.77 12.69 22.44
CA THR A 111 17.30 11.72 21.43
C THR A 111 16.40 12.38 20.38
N ALA A 112 15.51 13.28 20.82
CA ALA A 112 14.66 14.06 19.92
C ALA A 112 15.42 15.09 19.07
N ASP A 113 16.38 15.82 19.66
CA ASP A 113 17.25 16.78 18.97
C ASP A 113 18.13 16.08 17.92
N LEU A 114 18.63 14.87 18.23
CA LEU A 114 19.37 14.02 17.29
C LEU A 114 18.50 13.59 16.10
N LEU A 115 17.27 13.13 16.35
CA LEU A 115 16.31 12.76 15.31
C LEU A 115 15.97 13.95 14.40
N ILE A 116 15.67 15.13 14.97
CA ILE A 116 15.41 16.35 14.19
C ILE A 116 16.65 16.73 13.37
N SER A 117 17.84 16.70 13.96
CA SER A 117 19.10 17.02 13.27
C SER A 117 19.41 16.05 12.12
N PHE A 118 19.11 14.76 12.29
CA PHE A 118 19.24 13.74 11.25
C PHE A 118 18.27 13.99 10.08
N LEU A 119 17.05 14.45 10.35
CA LEU A 119 16.08 14.77 9.29
C LEU A 119 16.35 16.13 8.61
N GLN A 120 16.84 17.13 9.34
CA GLN A 120 17.15 18.46 8.79
C GLN A 120 18.36 18.48 7.85
N ARG A 121 19.34 17.59 8.05
CA ARG A 121 20.53 17.48 7.18
C ARG A 121 20.27 16.81 5.82
N LEU A 122 19.08 16.26 5.60
CA LEU A 122 18.65 15.63 4.35
C LEU A 122 18.13 16.69 3.37
N GLN A 123 18.01 16.34 2.08
CA GLN A 123 17.39 17.24 1.11
C GLN A 123 15.89 17.37 1.39
N GLN A 124 15.42 18.60 1.63
CA GLN A 124 14.02 18.90 1.95
C GLN A 124 13.18 19.07 0.67
N PRO A 125 11.87 18.76 0.67
CA PRO A 125 11.11 18.13 1.75
C PRO A 125 11.51 16.67 1.98
N VAL A 126 11.44 16.23 3.23
CA VAL A 126 11.71 14.85 3.63
C VAL A 126 10.37 14.17 3.92
N CYS A 127 10.12 13.04 3.26
CA CYS A 127 8.99 12.19 3.57
C CYS A 127 9.44 11.03 4.45
N LEU A 128 8.94 10.98 5.69
CA LEU A 128 8.97 9.73 6.46
C LEU A 128 8.08 8.69 5.77
N VAL A 129 8.54 7.45 5.71
CA VAL A 129 7.75 6.33 5.17
C VAL A 129 7.83 5.15 6.13
N ALA A 130 6.67 4.73 6.65
CA ALA A 130 6.52 3.59 7.53
C ALA A 130 5.36 2.72 7.08
N HIS A 131 5.37 1.45 7.47
CA HIS A 131 4.40 0.46 7.03
C HIS A 131 3.26 0.30 8.04
N ASN A 132 2.03 0.67 7.67
CA ASN A 132 0.97 0.98 8.65
C ASN A 132 1.36 2.18 9.55
N GLY A 133 2.19 3.10 9.04
CA GLY A 133 2.70 4.26 9.78
C GLY A 133 1.64 5.22 10.31
N LEU A 134 0.48 5.32 9.65
CA LEU A 134 -0.67 6.09 10.19
C LEU A 134 -1.49 5.26 11.19
N GLY A 135 -1.29 3.95 11.27
CA GLY A 135 -1.76 3.10 12.35
C GLY A 135 -0.90 3.19 13.60
N PHE A 136 0.43 3.22 13.44
CA PHE A 136 1.40 2.94 14.52
C PHE A 136 2.52 3.97 14.66
N ASP A 137 3.50 4.01 13.75
CA ASP A 137 4.78 4.71 13.93
C ASP A 137 4.66 6.21 14.10
N PHE A 138 3.95 6.87 13.19
CA PHE A 138 3.81 8.34 13.23
C PHE A 138 3.06 8.79 14.49
N PRO A 139 1.95 8.14 14.93
CA PRO A 139 1.35 8.36 16.25
C PRO A 139 2.29 8.19 17.44
N VAL A 140 3.16 7.16 17.43
CA VAL A 140 4.16 6.93 18.50
C VAL A 140 5.20 8.07 18.52
N LEU A 141 5.75 8.46 17.37
CA LEU A 141 6.65 9.62 17.25
C LEU A 141 5.98 10.90 17.75
N ARG A 142 4.73 11.14 17.34
CA ARG A 142 3.96 12.31 17.76
C ARG A 142 3.71 12.31 19.26
N TYR A 143 3.49 11.15 19.88
CA TYR A 143 3.34 11.00 21.33
C TYR A 143 4.63 11.28 22.10
N VAL A 144 5.77 10.70 21.71
CA VAL A 144 7.05 10.94 22.41
C VAL A 144 7.57 12.38 22.22
N MET A 145 7.33 12.99 21.06
CA MET A 145 7.69 14.40 20.84
C MET A 145 6.77 15.35 21.62
N LYS A 146 5.46 15.06 21.69
CA LYS A 146 4.48 15.81 22.49
C LYS A 146 4.80 15.77 23.99
N LYS A 147 5.28 14.64 24.52
CA LYS A 147 5.79 14.51 25.91
C LYS A 147 6.92 15.49 26.23
N LEU A 148 7.69 15.91 25.23
CA LEU A 148 8.85 16.80 25.35
C LEU A 148 8.53 18.27 24.96
N ASP A 149 7.27 18.58 24.66
CA ASP A 149 6.81 19.83 24.01
C ASP A 149 7.55 20.17 22.69
N LEU A 150 7.94 19.14 21.94
CA LEU A 150 8.64 19.26 20.66
C LEU A 150 7.71 18.98 19.47
N LYS A 151 8.03 19.61 18.34
CA LYS A 151 7.37 19.46 17.05
C LYS A 151 8.40 19.23 15.95
N PHE A 152 8.03 18.52 14.90
CA PHE A 152 8.91 18.35 13.75
C PHE A 152 8.92 19.63 12.88
N PRO A 153 9.99 19.92 12.13
CA PRO A 153 9.98 20.96 11.11
C PRO A 153 8.83 20.77 10.11
N SER A 154 8.25 21.86 9.59
CA SER A 154 7.14 21.81 8.63
C SER A 154 7.50 21.20 7.26
N SER A 155 8.79 21.05 6.96
CA SER A 155 9.34 20.34 5.81
C SER A 155 9.36 18.81 5.96
N ILE A 156 9.01 18.28 7.15
CA ILE A 156 8.86 16.85 7.40
C ILE A 156 7.40 16.44 7.15
N VAL A 157 7.22 15.65 6.09
CA VAL A 157 5.94 15.05 5.71
C VAL A 157 5.99 13.54 5.93
N CYS A 158 4.86 12.85 5.82
CA CYS A 158 4.79 11.40 6.03
C CYS A 158 3.79 10.71 5.10
N VAL A 159 4.10 9.47 4.71
CA VAL A 159 3.27 8.58 3.88
C VAL A 159 3.23 7.19 4.50
N ASP A 160 2.04 6.57 4.51
CA ASP A 160 1.84 5.20 4.96
C ASP A 160 1.98 4.24 3.77
N SER A 161 3.00 3.38 3.80
CA SER A 161 3.28 2.49 2.68
C SER A 161 2.23 1.40 2.49
N TRP A 162 1.50 1.00 3.54
CA TRP A 162 0.39 0.04 3.40
C TRP A 162 -0.68 0.60 2.46
N LYS A 163 -1.05 1.87 2.65
CA LYS A 163 -2.04 2.57 1.82
C LYS A 163 -1.52 2.86 0.41
N ALA A 164 -0.23 3.16 0.28
CA ALA A 164 0.42 3.33 -1.02
C ALA A 164 0.37 2.04 -1.84
N PHE A 165 0.82 0.91 -1.29
CA PHE A 165 0.80 -0.37 -2.00
C PHE A 165 -0.62 -0.83 -2.34
N GLN A 166 -1.61 -0.58 -1.47
CA GLN A 166 -3.02 -0.85 -1.76
C GLN A 166 -3.59 -0.02 -2.92
N ALA A 167 -3.22 1.27 -3.04
CA ALA A 167 -3.66 2.11 -4.14
C ALA A 167 -2.96 1.72 -5.46
N ILE A 168 -1.64 1.53 -5.41
CA ILE A 168 -0.83 1.26 -6.60
C ILE A 168 -1.13 -0.12 -7.19
N ASP A 169 -1.30 -1.17 -6.38
CA ASP A 169 -1.72 -2.50 -6.88
C ASP A 169 -3.10 -2.40 -7.56
N ALA A 170 -4.05 -1.64 -6.99
CA ALA A 170 -5.38 -1.46 -7.58
C ALA A 170 -5.36 -0.63 -8.88
N GLU A 171 -4.52 0.40 -8.98
CA GLU A 171 -4.32 1.17 -10.22
C GLU A 171 -3.70 0.31 -11.32
N ILE A 172 -2.74 -0.56 -10.98
CA ILE A 172 -2.14 -1.54 -11.91
C ILE A 172 -3.19 -2.54 -12.39
N GLU A 173 -4.01 -3.09 -11.49
CA GLU A 173 -5.12 -4.00 -11.84
C GLU A 173 -6.14 -3.32 -12.78
N ILE A 174 -6.52 -2.06 -12.51
CA ILE A 174 -7.46 -1.30 -13.35
C ILE A 174 -6.88 -1.09 -14.76
N ASN A 175 -5.62 -0.65 -14.87
CA ASN A 175 -4.98 -0.39 -16.15
C ASN A 175 -4.84 -1.66 -16.99
N ALA A 176 -4.41 -2.78 -16.39
CA ALA A 176 -4.33 -4.06 -17.10
C ALA A 176 -5.69 -4.55 -17.61
N ASN A 177 -6.78 -4.34 -16.87
CA ASN A 177 -8.13 -4.67 -17.33
C ASN A 177 -8.59 -3.80 -18.51
N ILE A 178 -8.24 -2.51 -18.52
CA ILE A 178 -8.52 -1.59 -19.63
C ILE A 178 -7.72 -1.98 -20.89
N GLU A 179 -6.44 -2.36 -20.75
CA GLU A 179 -5.61 -2.82 -21.87
C GLU A 179 -6.17 -4.10 -22.51
N ASN A 180 -6.57 -5.09 -21.71
CA ASN A 180 -7.16 -6.33 -22.20
C ASN A 180 -8.48 -6.08 -22.96
N ALA A 181 -9.40 -5.26 -22.39
CA ALA A 181 -10.66 -4.92 -23.06
C ALA A 181 -10.44 -4.21 -24.41
N ASN A 182 -9.46 -3.29 -24.48
CA ASN A 182 -9.09 -2.61 -25.71
C ASN A 182 -8.40 -3.52 -26.74
N GLU A 183 -7.75 -4.60 -26.32
CA GLU A 183 -7.25 -5.64 -27.23
C GLU A 183 -8.39 -6.47 -27.81
N ASP A 184 -9.32 -6.94 -26.98
CA ASP A 184 -10.41 -7.82 -27.44
C ASP A 184 -11.35 -7.06 -28.41
N THR A 185 -11.70 -5.80 -28.12
CA THR A 185 -12.49 -4.95 -29.04
C THR A 185 -11.80 -4.72 -30.41
N LYS A 186 -10.47 -4.74 -30.47
CA LYS A 186 -9.76 -4.68 -31.76
C LYS A 186 -9.89 -5.97 -32.55
N ARG A 187 -9.77 -7.13 -31.89
CA ARG A 187 -9.92 -8.45 -32.55
C ARG A 187 -11.33 -8.71 -33.07
N GLU A 188 -12.35 -8.05 -32.51
CA GLU A 188 -13.71 -8.08 -33.06
C GLU A 188 -13.83 -7.25 -34.36
N ASN A 189 -13.21 -6.06 -34.42
CA ASN A 189 -13.23 -5.21 -35.62
C ASN A 189 -12.38 -5.73 -36.79
N ASP A 190 -11.29 -6.46 -36.52
CA ASP A 190 -10.42 -7.04 -37.56
C ASP A 190 -11.10 -8.18 -38.38
N ASN A 191 -12.38 -8.50 -38.11
CA ASN A 191 -13.18 -9.50 -38.83
C ASN A 191 -14.18 -8.92 -39.86
N GLU A 192 -14.20 -7.61 -40.12
CA GLU A 192 -15.04 -7.07 -41.21
C GLU A 192 -14.51 -7.49 -42.61
N ILE A 193 -15.33 -8.24 -43.35
CA ILE A 193 -15.00 -8.75 -44.69
C ILE A 193 -15.06 -7.61 -45.70
N ASN A 194 -13.89 -7.25 -46.24
CA ASN A 194 -13.75 -6.15 -47.20
C ASN A 194 -14.32 -6.52 -48.61
N PRO A 195 -15.22 -5.73 -49.23
CA PRO A 195 -15.98 -6.18 -50.40
C PRO A 195 -15.58 -5.54 -51.75
N GLU A 196 -15.25 -6.34 -52.77
CA GLU A 196 -15.22 -5.87 -54.17
C GLU A 196 -15.82 -6.90 -55.18
N THR A 197 -16.91 -6.47 -55.84
CA THR A 197 -17.24 -6.57 -57.30
C THR A 197 -16.96 -7.91 -58.06
N THR A 198 -17.89 -8.50 -58.83
CA THR A 198 -18.67 -7.86 -59.92
C THR A 198 -19.81 -8.75 -60.50
N SER A 199 -20.88 -8.11 -61.00
CA SER A 199 -21.72 -8.48 -62.18
C SER A 199 -23.17 -9.00 -62.01
N SER A 200 -24.11 -8.16 -62.49
CA SER A 200 -25.31 -8.49 -63.30
C SER A 200 -26.63 -9.05 -62.70
N ASN A 201 -27.62 -8.14 -62.71
CA ASN A 201 -29.01 -8.30 -63.22
C ASN A 201 -30.19 -8.82 -62.35
N GLN A 202 -31.05 -7.86 -61.96
CA GLN A 202 -32.54 -7.91 -61.90
C GLN A 202 -33.16 -8.82 -60.80
N VAL A 203 -34.32 -8.58 -60.17
CA VAL A 203 -35.60 -7.92 -60.54
C VAL A 203 -36.16 -7.10 -59.33
N LEU A 204 -37.26 -6.34 -59.52
CA LEU A 204 -37.85 -5.34 -58.59
C LEU A 204 -39.22 -5.81 -57.97
N LEU A 205 -39.82 -5.22 -56.91
CA LEU A 205 -39.45 -4.00 -56.15
C LEU A 205 -39.63 -4.09 -54.59
N PRO A 206 -40.84 -4.17 -53.95
CA PRO A 206 -41.01 -3.57 -52.61
C PRO A 206 -41.78 -4.39 -51.53
N ILE A 207 -41.70 -3.95 -50.27
CA ILE A 207 -42.84 -3.60 -49.37
C ILE A 207 -42.33 -3.15 -47.98
N ASN A 208 -42.93 -2.08 -47.42
CA ASN A 208 -42.71 -1.65 -46.03
C ASN A 208 -43.78 -2.23 -45.10
N ALA A 209 -43.39 -2.77 -43.94
CA ALA A 209 -44.29 -2.95 -42.79
C ALA A 209 -43.49 -3.01 -41.47
N PRO A 210 -43.88 -2.27 -40.41
CA PRO A 210 -43.32 -2.45 -39.07
C PRO A 210 -43.98 -3.65 -38.37
N ILE A 211 -43.23 -4.33 -37.50
CA ILE A 211 -43.73 -5.46 -36.68
C ILE A 211 -43.89 -5.02 -35.23
N ASP A 212 -45.04 -5.39 -34.64
CA ASP A 212 -45.44 -5.11 -33.26
C ASP A 212 -44.89 -6.20 -32.31
N TRP A 213 -44.36 -5.78 -31.16
CA TRP A 213 -43.68 -6.62 -30.18
C TRP A 213 -44.61 -7.30 -29.16
N GLN A 214 -45.93 -7.06 -29.20
CA GLN A 214 -46.82 -7.36 -28.06
C GLN A 214 -47.48 -8.76 -28.05
N LYS A 215 -46.94 -9.78 -28.74
CA LYS A 215 -47.42 -11.18 -28.67
C LYS A 215 -46.27 -12.20 -28.71
N ILE A 216 -46.55 -13.42 -28.22
CA ILE A 216 -45.59 -14.54 -28.00
C ILE A 216 -44.59 -14.19 -26.86
N ASN A 217 -44.93 -14.18 -25.58
CA ASN A 217 -45.94 -14.89 -24.77
C ASN A 217 -45.73 -16.41 -24.57
N GLU A 218 -45.49 -16.76 -23.30
CA GLU A 218 -45.76 -18.04 -22.60
C GLU A 218 -45.26 -19.40 -23.15
N THR A 219 -44.40 -20.05 -22.35
CA THR A 219 -44.71 -21.40 -21.81
C THR A 219 -43.85 -21.69 -20.56
N THR A 220 -44.37 -22.47 -19.61
CA THR A 220 -43.66 -22.84 -18.36
C THR A 220 -44.13 -24.19 -17.81
N PRO A 221 -43.22 -25.16 -17.54
CA PRO A 221 -43.54 -26.41 -16.84
C PRO A 221 -43.42 -26.33 -15.30
N HIS A 222 -43.98 -27.33 -14.61
CA HIS A 222 -44.28 -27.36 -13.17
C HIS A 222 -44.18 -28.82 -12.65
N LYS A 223 -43.97 -29.16 -11.37
CA LYS A 223 -43.64 -28.46 -10.08
C LYS A 223 -43.10 -29.54 -9.07
N PRO A 224 -42.70 -29.30 -7.79
CA PRO A 224 -43.14 -28.29 -6.82
C PRO A 224 -41.98 -27.39 -6.29
N CYS A 225 -41.45 -27.33 -5.05
CA CYS A 225 -41.62 -28.06 -3.77
C CYS A 225 -41.99 -27.10 -2.59
N LYS A 226 -41.42 -27.27 -1.38
CA LYS A 226 -41.78 -26.53 -0.14
C LYS A 226 -40.59 -26.29 0.80
N THR A 227 -40.51 -25.09 1.38
CA THR A 227 -40.07 -24.85 2.78
C THR A 227 -40.67 -23.54 3.31
N TYR A 228 -40.58 -23.29 4.61
CA TYR A 228 -41.51 -22.41 5.34
C TYR A 228 -41.13 -20.92 5.39
N HIS A 229 -42.14 -20.05 5.50
CA HIS A 229 -41.98 -18.61 5.76
C HIS A 229 -41.60 -18.30 7.21
N ARG A 230 -40.76 -17.28 7.40
CA ARG A 230 -41.09 -16.18 8.33
C ARG A 230 -40.54 -14.85 7.82
N LYS A 231 -41.43 -13.87 7.64
CA LYS A 231 -41.07 -12.47 7.31
C LYS A 231 -40.70 -11.71 8.58
N CYS A 232 -39.78 -10.77 8.45
CA CYS A 232 -39.92 -9.46 9.09
C CYS A 232 -39.45 -8.40 8.07
N LEU A 233 -40.18 -7.29 7.93
CA LEU A 233 -39.79 -6.19 7.04
C LEU A 233 -39.27 -5.02 7.88
N SER A 234 -38.18 -4.41 7.42
CA SER A 234 -38.00 -2.96 7.50
C SER A 234 -37.40 -2.52 6.17
N GLU A 235 -37.99 -1.51 5.54
CA GLU A 235 -37.63 -1.12 4.19
C GLU A 235 -36.55 -0.03 4.20
N SER A 236 -35.52 -0.24 3.39
CA SER A 236 -34.61 0.81 2.94
C SER A 236 -34.28 0.56 1.47
N PRO A 237 -34.19 1.59 0.62
CA PRO A 237 -34.04 1.41 -0.81
C PRO A 237 -32.70 0.71 -1.11
N PRO A 238 -32.67 -0.33 -1.95
CA PRO A 238 -31.44 -1.03 -2.27
C PRO A 238 -30.53 -0.10 -3.08
N ALA A 239 -29.48 0.41 -2.44
CA ALA A 239 -28.38 1.05 -3.14
C ALA A 239 -27.89 0.11 -4.25
N LYS A 240 -27.73 0.64 -5.47
CA LYS A 240 -27.30 -0.14 -6.64
C LYS A 240 -25.96 -0.80 -6.32
N ARG A 241 -25.98 -2.11 -6.04
CA ARG A 241 -24.76 -2.89 -5.81
C ARG A 241 -23.95 -2.86 -7.11
N SER A 242 -22.71 -2.37 -7.05
CA SER A 242 -21.75 -2.65 -8.11
C SER A 242 -21.67 -4.16 -8.28
N LEU A 243 -21.87 -4.65 -9.50
CA LEU A 243 -21.67 -6.07 -9.84
C LEU A 243 -20.18 -6.45 -9.83
N PHE A 244 -19.30 -5.44 -9.73
CA PHE A 244 -17.85 -5.56 -9.60
C PHE A 244 -17.41 -5.02 -8.23
N SER A 245 -17.74 -5.73 -7.16
CA SER A 245 -16.98 -5.60 -5.92
C SER A 245 -15.74 -6.49 -6.04
N ALA A 246 -14.56 -5.88 -6.20
CA ALA A 246 -13.30 -6.62 -6.12
C ALA A 246 -13.28 -7.46 -4.82
N SER A 247 -12.85 -8.72 -4.92
CA SER A 247 -12.73 -9.60 -3.76
C SER A 247 -11.77 -8.97 -2.76
N LYS A 248 -12.19 -8.85 -1.49
CA LYS A 248 -11.29 -8.32 -0.46
C LYS A 248 -10.03 -9.19 -0.41
N PRO A 249 -8.82 -8.59 -0.43
CA PRO A 249 -7.58 -9.35 -0.42
C PRO A 249 -7.50 -10.20 0.85
N VAL A 250 -6.83 -11.35 0.74
CA VAL A 250 -6.70 -12.34 1.83
C VAL A 250 -6.13 -11.67 3.09
N LYS A 251 -6.57 -12.09 4.29
CA LYS A 251 -6.05 -11.57 5.55
C LYS A 251 -4.52 -11.66 5.56
N GLY A 252 -3.85 -10.52 5.71
CA GLY A 252 -2.39 -10.43 5.73
C GLY A 252 -1.70 -10.17 4.38
N TYR A 253 -2.43 -10.08 3.26
CA TYR A 253 -1.85 -9.87 1.91
C TYR A 253 -0.90 -8.67 1.84
N TYR A 254 -1.20 -7.60 2.58
CA TYR A 254 -0.41 -6.37 2.64
C TYR A 254 0.53 -6.28 3.86
N GLN A 255 0.72 -7.34 4.64
CA GLN A 255 1.79 -7.35 5.66
C GLN A 255 3.16 -7.34 4.99
N LEU A 256 4.10 -6.57 5.54
CA LEU A 256 5.43 -6.29 4.97
C LEU A 256 6.13 -7.55 4.39
N GLY A 257 6.31 -8.59 5.20
CA GLY A 257 6.92 -9.85 4.77
C GLY A 257 6.14 -10.60 3.69
N ASN A 258 4.80 -10.54 3.70
CA ASN A 258 3.96 -11.16 2.68
C ASN A 258 4.04 -10.41 1.34
N ILE A 259 4.14 -9.07 1.35
CA ILE A 259 4.41 -8.29 0.13
C ILE A 259 5.79 -8.65 -0.42
N TYR A 260 6.84 -8.67 0.43
CA TYR A 260 8.20 -9.03 0.02
C TYR A 260 8.25 -10.42 -0.61
N LYS A 261 7.68 -11.43 0.07
CA LYS A 261 7.57 -12.81 -0.43
C LYS A 261 6.79 -12.92 -1.74
N ARG A 262 5.66 -12.21 -1.87
CA ARG A 262 4.83 -12.18 -3.10
C ARG A 262 5.59 -11.61 -4.30
N ILE A 263 6.39 -10.56 -4.10
CA ILE A 263 7.05 -9.83 -5.20
C ILE A 263 8.38 -10.46 -5.60
N PHE A 264 9.19 -10.90 -4.63
CA PHE A 264 10.56 -11.38 -4.86
C PHE A 264 10.71 -12.91 -4.79
N GLN A 265 9.71 -13.63 -4.28
CA GLN A 265 9.72 -15.08 -4.07
C GLN A 265 10.77 -15.58 -3.06
N GLU A 266 11.34 -14.67 -2.26
CA GLU A 266 12.22 -14.95 -1.13
C GLU A 266 11.54 -14.62 0.20
N ASP A 267 11.80 -15.43 1.23
CA ASP A 267 11.46 -15.11 2.62
C ASP A 267 12.53 -14.19 3.22
N PHE A 268 12.11 -13.06 3.80
CA PHE A 268 13.01 -12.22 4.59
C PHE A 268 13.07 -12.75 6.03
N LYS A 269 14.28 -12.89 6.57
CA LYS A 269 14.53 -13.36 7.95
C LYS A 269 14.60 -12.19 8.92
N ASP A 270 14.35 -12.48 10.19
CA ASP A 270 14.55 -11.54 11.30
C ASP A 270 13.78 -10.23 11.10
N LEU A 271 12.54 -10.33 10.59
CA LEU A 271 11.52 -9.27 10.70
C LEU A 271 11.21 -9.00 12.18
N HIS A 272 10.64 -7.84 12.51
CA HIS A 272 10.56 -7.32 13.89
C HIS A 272 11.95 -7.00 14.48
N ARG A 273 12.78 -6.39 13.65
CA ARG A 273 13.96 -5.61 14.03
C ARG A 273 13.94 -4.36 13.18
N ALA A 274 13.97 -3.17 13.76
CA ALA A 274 13.64 -1.95 13.04
C ALA A 274 14.59 -1.72 11.84
N GLU A 275 15.88 -2.03 11.97
CA GLU A 275 16.85 -1.94 10.86
C GLU A 275 16.52 -2.87 9.68
N ASN A 276 16.00 -4.06 9.96
CA ASN A 276 15.61 -5.02 8.93
C ASN A 276 14.32 -4.59 8.23
N ASP A 277 13.34 -4.12 8.99
CA ASP A 277 12.03 -3.78 8.44
C ASP A 277 12.10 -2.49 7.60
N VAL A 278 12.95 -1.51 7.95
CA VAL A 278 13.28 -0.40 7.01
C VAL A 278 14.06 -0.85 5.76
N VAL A 279 14.89 -1.89 5.83
CA VAL A 279 15.58 -2.45 4.65
C VAL A 279 14.57 -3.13 3.70
N VAL A 280 13.65 -3.93 4.25
CA VAL A 280 12.57 -4.60 3.50
C VAL A 280 11.65 -3.56 2.86
N LEU A 281 11.20 -2.58 3.64
CA LEU A 281 10.34 -1.51 3.16
C LEU A 281 11.04 -0.63 2.10
N SER A 282 12.33 -0.32 2.28
CA SER A 282 13.13 0.39 1.26
C SER A 282 13.18 -0.37 -0.06
N LYS A 283 13.44 -1.69 -0.04
CA LYS A 283 13.44 -2.53 -1.25
C LYS A 283 12.08 -2.55 -1.95
N LEU A 284 10.98 -2.55 -1.19
CA LEU A 284 9.62 -2.46 -1.75
C LEU A 284 9.35 -1.10 -2.39
N ILE A 285 9.71 0.00 -1.73
CA ILE A 285 9.61 1.36 -2.29
C ILE A 285 10.38 1.47 -3.61
N LEU A 286 11.60 0.93 -3.66
CA LEU A 286 12.42 0.90 -4.88
C LEU A 286 11.83 0.01 -5.98
N HIS A 287 11.11 -1.05 -5.63
CA HIS A 287 10.42 -1.92 -6.59
C HIS A 287 9.19 -1.23 -7.21
N TYR A 288 8.38 -0.53 -6.41
CA TYR A 288 7.24 0.26 -6.92
C TYR A 288 7.68 1.56 -7.62
N GLY A 289 8.87 2.08 -7.30
CA GLY A 289 9.57 3.10 -8.07
C GLY A 289 8.74 4.37 -8.32
N LEU A 290 8.57 4.74 -9.60
CA LEU A 290 7.86 5.95 -10.02
C LEU A 290 6.42 6.01 -9.50
N ALA A 291 5.70 4.88 -9.44
CA ALA A 291 4.33 4.85 -8.91
C ALA A 291 4.29 5.18 -7.41
N PHE A 292 5.29 4.72 -6.63
CA PHE A 292 5.41 5.12 -5.22
C PHE A 292 5.78 6.59 -5.08
N ILE A 293 6.66 7.10 -5.95
CA ILE A 293 7.06 8.52 -5.97
C ILE A 293 5.85 9.41 -6.27
N GLU A 294 5.04 9.07 -7.27
CA GLU A 294 3.83 9.82 -7.61
C GLU A 294 2.78 9.75 -6.50
N TYR A 295 2.47 8.55 -6.00
CA TYR A 295 1.56 8.39 -4.86
C TYR A 295 2.00 9.24 -3.65
N ALA A 296 3.29 9.19 -3.30
CA ALA A 296 3.82 9.92 -2.16
C ALA A 296 3.72 11.44 -2.34
N ASN A 297 4.06 11.99 -3.52
CA ASN A 297 3.91 13.42 -3.79
C ASN A 297 2.45 13.89 -3.71
N ASN A 298 1.50 13.04 -4.13
CA ASN A 298 0.07 13.37 -4.13
C ASN A 298 -0.62 13.19 -2.76
N ASN A 299 -0.12 12.29 -1.91
CA ASN A 299 -0.79 11.87 -0.67
C ASN A 299 -0.05 12.24 0.64
N ALA A 300 1.16 12.82 0.58
CA ALA A 300 1.93 13.16 1.78
C ALA A 300 1.23 14.20 2.68
N LEU A 301 1.14 13.87 3.96
CA LEU A 301 0.60 14.73 5.02
C LEU A 301 1.76 15.39 5.78
N SER A 302 1.56 16.58 6.40
CA SER A 302 2.54 17.05 7.37
C SER A 302 2.59 16.08 8.55
N LEU A 303 3.78 15.71 9.01
CA LEU A 303 3.90 14.81 10.16
C LEU A 303 3.25 15.41 11.41
N ASN A 304 3.24 16.74 11.55
CA ASN A 304 2.56 17.42 12.66
C ASN A 304 1.03 17.34 12.60
N ASP A 305 0.43 17.10 11.42
CA ASP A 305 -1.03 16.93 11.25
C ASP A 305 -1.50 15.53 11.71
N VAL A 306 -0.57 14.59 11.93
CA VAL A 306 -0.90 13.25 12.46
C VAL A 306 -1.24 13.35 13.96
N PRO A 307 -2.42 12.86 14.40
CA PRO A 307 -2.78 12.80 15.82
C PRO A 307 -1.80 11.94 16.62
N SER A 308 -1.43 12.38 17.81
CA SER A 308 -0.56 11.60 18.69
C SER A 308 -1.28 10.36 19.23
N LEU A 309 -0.51 9.36 19.69
CA LEU A 309 -1.05 8.08 20.13
C LEU A 309 -2.17 8.25 21.19
N ASP A 310 -1.93 9.11 22.18
CA ASP A 310 -2.85 9.44 23.29
C ASP A 310 -4.14 10.19 22.87
N GLU A 311 -4.21 10.70 21.64
CA GLU A 311 -5.40 11.36 21.08
C GLU A 311 -6.34 10.35 20.39
N ARG A 312 -5.93 9.09 20.28
CA ARG A 312 -6.72 8.03 19.65
C ARG A 312 -7.75 7.47 20.62
N LYS A 313 -8.97 7.33 20.12
CA LYS A 313 -10.02 6.54 20.80
C LYS A 313 -9.60 5.08 20.81
N ILE A 314 -9.86 4.44 21.95
CA ILE A 314 -9.89 2.98 22.13
C ILE A 314 -11.30 2.51 21.76
#